data_AF-A0A917QIH7-F1
#
_entry.id   AF-A0A917QIH7-F1
#
_cell.length_a   1.000
_cell.length_b   1.000
_cell.length_c   1.000
_cell.angle_alpha   90.00
_cell.angle_beta   90.00
_cell.angle_gamma   90.00
#
_symmetry.space_group_name_H-M   'P 1'
#
loop_
_entity.id
_entity.type
_entity.pdbx_description
1 polymer ?
#
loop_
_entity_poly.entity_id
_entity_poly.type
_entity_poly.pdbx_seq_one_letter_code
_entity_poly.pdbx_strand_id
1 'polypeptide(L)'
;MTVRWIAGGMLVATLAVAGCANPGADAPAPKPTTSSKAVPLRQTLAPDQQRFERIRGMLYTNNCTSNACVQTYFACMDGLLTGDPCDFYRAHPPPE
;
A
#
# COMPACT_ATOMS: atom_id res chain seq x y z
N MET A 1 -6.53 5.91 44.22
CA MET A 1 -5.48 4.99 43.74
C MET A 1 -6.11 3.64 43.48
N THR A 2 -6.13 3.16 42.23
CA THR A 2 -5.79 1.79 41.78
C THR A 2 -6.54 1.39 40.51
N VAL A 3 -5.78 0.80 39.59
CA VAL A 3 -6.11 0.28 38.26
C VAL A 3 -6.78 -1.09 38.38
N ARG A 4 -7.71 -1.46 37.48
CA ARG A 4 -7.76 -2.85 36.98
C ARG A 4 -8.49 -3.02 35.64
N TRP A 5 -7.80 -3.73 34.75
CA TRP A 5 -8.13 -4.10 33.39
C TRP A 5 -8.96 -5.41 33.31
N ILE A 6 -9.75 -5.52 32.22
CA ILE A 6 -10.12 -6.67 31.35
C ILE A 6 -10.41 -8.06 31.97
N ALA A 7 -11.59 -8.61 31.62
CA ALA A 7 -11.84 -10.03 31.29
C ALA A 7 -13.27 -10.12 30.72
N GLY A 8 -13.67 -10.85 29.68
CA GLY A 8 -13.17 -11.90 28.78
C GLY A 8 -14.45 -12.39 28.04
N GLY A 9 -14.51 -12.68 26.74
CA GLY A 9 -13.66 -13.54 25.94
C GLY A 9 -14.45 -14.82 25.60
N MET A 10 -15.29 -14.79 24.56
CA MET A 10 -16.00 -15.97 24.05
C MET A 10 -15.21 -16.59 22.88
N LEU A 11 -14.63 -17.76 23.14
CA LEU A 11 -13.98 -18.65 22.19
C LEU A 11 -15.00 -19.32 21.25
N VAL A 12 -14.78 -19.28 19.93
CA VAL A 12 -15.13 -20.39 19.01
C VAL A 12 -14.10 -20.52 17.86
N ALA A 13 -13.32 -21.60 17.96
CA ALA A 13 -12.76 -22.51 16.95
C ALA A 13 -12.36 -22.01 15.53
N THR A 14 -11.04 -21.91 15.34
CA THR A 14 -10.20 -22.58 14.32
C THR A 14 -10.82 -23.02 12.98
N LEU A 15 -10.40 -22.35 11.91
CA LEU A 15 -10.12 -22.98 10.61
C LEU A 15 -8.64 -22.75 10.29
N ALA A 16 -7.86 -23.80 10.49
CA ALA A 16 -6.46 -23.89 10.09
C ALA A 16 -6.36 -23.92 8.56
N VAL A 17 -5.82 -22.86 7.96
CA VAL A 17 -5.19 -22.97 6.65
C VAL A 17 -3.69 -23.11 6.91
N ALA A 18 -3.24 -24.35 6.76
CA ALA A 18 -1.84 -24.75 6.82
C ALA A 18 -1.04 -23.99 5.76
N GLY A 19 0.06 -23.37 6.19
CA GLY A 19 0.99 -22.69 5.29
C GLY A 19 2.13 -21.95 5.97
N CYS A 20 2.58 -22.38 7.16
CA CYS A 20 3.80 -21.89 7.78
C CYS A 20 4.81 -23.04 7.94
N ALA A 21 5.99 -22.81 7.36
CA ALA A 21 7.30 -23.32 7.74
C ALA A 21 7.46 -24.84 7.89
N ASN A 22 8.10 -25.42 6.89
CA ASN A 22 8.77 -26.71 6.99
C ASN A 22 10.05 -26.53 7.85
N PRO A 23 10.19 -27.15 9.04
CA PRO A 23 11.41 -27.11 9.83
C PRO A 23 12.21 -28.39 9.57
N GLY A 24 13.27 -28.28 8.77
CA GLY A 24 14.23 -29.39 8.58
C GLY A 24 14.48 -29.74 7.13
N ALA A 25 15.17 -28.86 6.41
CA ALA A 25 15.99 -29.25 5.26
C ALA A 25 17.16 -28.27 5.21
N ASP A 26 18.38 -28.79 5.33
CA ASP A 26 19.65 -28.07 5.18
C ASP A 26 19.62 -27.15 3.96
N ALA A 27 19.47 -25.84 4.20
CA ALA A 27 19.58 -24.83 3.16
C ALA A 27 21.01 -24.26 3.18
N PRO A 28 21.80 -24.45 2.10
CA PRO A 28 23.18 -23.98 2.06
C PRO A 28 23.23 -22.45 2.20
N ALA A 29 24.21 -21.98 2.97
CA ALA A 29 24.45 -20.57 3.24
C ALA A 29 24.39 -19.71 1.96
N PRO A 30 23.59 -18.63 1.90
CA PRO A 30 23.64 -17.72 0.78
C PRO A 30 24.96 -16.94 0.82
N LYS A 31 25.91 -17.33 -0.03
CA LYS A 31 27.08 -16.51 -0.38
C LYS A 31 26.77 -15.68 -1.64
N PRO A 32 27.45 -14.53 -1.79
CA PRO A 32 26.83 -13.27 -2.20
C PRO A 32 26.72 -13.15 -3.71
N THR A 33 25.70 -12.43 -4.19
CA THR A 33 25.76 -11.80 -5.51
C THR A 33 25.57 -10.31 -5.34
N THR A 34 26.70 -9.62 -5.18
CA THR A 34 26.87 -8.24 -5.59
C THR A 34 26.54 -8.18 -7.09
N SER A 35 25.29 -7.89 -7.43
CA SER A 35 24.96 -7.41 -8.77
C SER A 35 24.55 -5.95 -8.65
N SER A 36 25.58 -5.11 -8.50
CA SER A 36 25.50 -3.68 -8.81
C SER A 36 25.27 -3.52 -10.31
N LYS A 37 24.06 -3.85 -10.79
CA LYS A 37 23.52 -3.22 -11.99
C LYS A 37 22.67 -2.07 -11.50
N ALA A 38 23.24 -0.87 -11.54
CA ALA A 38 22.47 0.35 -11.55
C ALA A 38 21.60 0.34 -12.81
N VAL A 39 20.44 -0.31 -12.72
CA VAL A 39 19.37 -0.15 -13.70
C VAL A 39 18.98 1.33 -13.60
N PRO A 40 19.04 2.11 -14.69
CA PRO A 40 18.54 3.47 -14.63
C PRO A 40 17.10 3.39 -14.13
N LEU A 41 16.82 4.01 -12.99
CA LEU A 41 15.55 3.96 -12.25
C LEU A 41 14.32 4.32 -13.10
N ARG A 42 14.55 4.81 -14.32
CA ARG A 42 13.54 5.24 -15.29
C ARG A 42 12.80 4.12 -16.04
N GLN A 43 13.21 2.85 -15.98
CA GLN A 43 12.66 1.82 -16.90
C GLN A 43 12.09 0.54 -16.28
N THR A 44 11.98 0.43 -14.95
CA THR A 44 11.45 -0.81 -14.32
C THR A 44 10.07 -0.65 -13.69
N LEU A 45 9.45 0.53 -13.76
CA LEU A 45 8.06 0.67 -13.35
C LEU A 45 7.14 0.27 -14.49
N ALA A 46 6.23 -0.67 -14.23
CA ALA A 46 5.11 -0.96 -15.12
C ALA A 46 4.40 0.35 -15.51
N PRO A 47 3.83 0.45 -16.73
CA PRO A 47 3.20 1.68 -17.21
C PRO A 47 2.21 2.29 -16.21
N ASP A 48 1.43 1.46 -15.51
CA ASP A 48 0.52 1.89 -14.46
C ASP A 48 1.24 2.51 -13.26
N GLN A 49 2.35 1.92 -12.81
CA GLN A 49 3.15 2.46 -11.70
C GLN A 49 3.68 3.86 -12.05
N GLN A 50 4.13 4.08 -13.28
CA GLN A 50 4.58 5.41 -13.73
C GLN A 50 3.42 6.41 -13.73
N ARG A 51 2.22 5.98 -14.11
CA ARG A 51 1.00 6.81 -14.05
C ARG A 51 0.64 7.17 -12.60
N PHE A 52 0.69 6.20 -11.69
CA PHE A 52 0.43 6.43 -10.27
C PHE A 52 1.43 7.40 -9.64
N GLU A 53 2.71 7.32 -9.98
CA GLU A 53 3.72 8.27 -9.51
C GLU A 53 3.49 9.68 -10.06
N ARG A 54 3.13 9.82 -11.34
CA ARG A 54 2.78 11.12 -11.94
C ARG A 54 1.59 11.76 -11.23
N ILE A 55 0.54 10.97 -10.99
CA ILE A 55 -0.65 11.41 -10.26
C ILE A 55 -0.29 11.82 -8.83
N ARG A 56 0.53 11.02 -8.12
CA ARG A 56 1.04 11.39 -6.78
C ARG A 56 1.82 12.69 -6.77
N GLY A 57 2.69 12.91 -7.75
CA GLY A 57 3.42 14.18 -7.88
C GLY A 57 2.47 15.37 -7.99
N MET A 58 1.47 15.27 -8.86
CA MET A 58 0.42 16.29 -9.02
C MET A 58 -0.38 16.52 -7.72
N LEU A 59 -0.75 15.44 -7.03
CA LEU A 59 -1.47 15.49 -5.75
C LEU A 59 -0.69 16.31 -4.71
N TYR A 60 0.61 16.05 -4.56
CA TYR A 60 1.46 16.79 -3.63
C TYR A 60 1.60 18.28 -4.00
N THR A 61 1.71 18.61 -5.29
CA THR A 61 1.74 20.01 -5.75
C THR A 61 0.44 20.76 -5.45
N ASN A 62 -0.69 20.05 -5.42
CA ASN A 62 -2.01 20.61 -5.10
C ASN A 62 -2.39 20.49 -3.61
N ASN A 63 -1.40 20.38 -2.71
CA ASN A 63 -1.58 20.25 -1.25
C ASN A 63 -2.29 18.97 -0.76
N CYS A 64 -2.45 17.95 -1.61
CA CYS A 64 -2.91 16.63 -1.18
C CYS A 64 -1.73 15.81 -0.64
N THR A 65 -1.34 16.11 0.60
CA THR A 65 -0.13 15.52 1.24
C THR A 65 -0.43 14.39 2.21
N SER A 66 -1.68 14.25 2.66
CA SER A 66 -2.08 13.20 3.59
C SER A 66 -2.41 11.89 2.87
N ASN A 67 -2.13 10.77 3.52
CA ASN A 67 -2.45 9.45 2.97
C ASN A 67 -3.97 9.30 2.75
N ALA A 68 -4.78 9.89 3.62
CA ALA A 68 -6.24 9.94 3.46
C ALA A 68 -6.65 10.68 2.18
N CYS A 69 -6.08 11.85 1.90
CA CYS A 69 -6.38 12.61 0.68
C CYS A 69 -6.03 11.81 -0.58
N VAL A 70 -4.84 11.20 -0.60
CA VAL A 70 -4.38 10.38 -1.73
C VAL A 70 -5.31 9.18 -1.94
N GLN A 71 -5.69 8.48 -0.87
CA GLN A 71 -6.62 7.35 -0.95
C GLN A 71 -8.01 7.76 -1.45
N THR A 72 -8.56 8.86 -0.94
CA THR A 72 -9.85 9.41 -1.40
C THR A 72 -9.79 9.75 -2.89
N TYR A 73 -8.71 10.37 -3.35
CA TYR A 73 -8.53 10.71 -4.76
C TYR A 73 -8.56 9.46 -5.65
N PHE A 74 -7.81 8.41 -5.29
CA PHE A 74 -7.80 7.15 -6.04
C PHE A 74 -9.16 6.46 -6.01
N ALA A 75 -9.84 6.44 -4.86
CA ALA A 75 -11.19 5.88 -4.75
C ALA A 75 -12.21 6.63 -5.63
N CYS A 76 -12.12 7.95 -5.75
CA CYS A 76 -12.96 8.75 -6.65
C CYS A 76 -12.63 8.48 -8.12
N MET A 77 -11.35 8.37 -8.47
CA MET A 77 -10.92 8.04 -9.83
C MET A 77 -11.38 6.65 -10.27
N ASP A 78 -11.38 5.68 -9.36
CA ASP A 78 -11.84 4.31 -9.60
C ASP A 78 -13.37 4.16 -9.52
N GLY A 79 -14.10 5.24 -9.17
CA GLY A 79 -15.56 5.24 -9.02
C GLY A 79 -16.09 4.54 -7.77
N LEU A 80 -15.19 4.14 -6.85
CA LEU A 80 -15.51 3.52 -5.56
C LEU A 80 -16.09 4.52 -4.54
N LEU A 81 -15.83 5.81 -4.76
CA LEU A 81 -16.33 6.92 -3.95
C LEU A 81 -16.97 7.98 -4.85
N THR A 82 -18.03 8.64 -4.37
CA THR A 82 -18.72 9.71 -5.11
C THR A 82 -19.21 10.81 -4.16
N GLY A 83 -19.76 11.89 -4.72
CA GLY A 83 -20.28 13.03 -3.96
C GLY A 83 -19.19 14.01 -3.53
N ASP A 84 -19.47 14.77 -2.47
CA ASP A 84 -18.64 15.85 -1.94
C ASP A 84 -17.19 15.43 -1.61
N PRO A 85 -16.90 14.21 -1.11
CA PRO A 85 -15.52 13.77 -0.90
C PRO A 85 -14.65 13.78 -2.17
N CYS A 86 -15.27 13.76 -3.35
CA CYS A 86 -14.60 13.77 -4.65
C CYS A 86 -14.43 15.15 -5.26
N ASP A 87 -14.76 16.23 -4.55
CA ASP A 87 -14.64 17.60 -5.08
C ASP A 87 -13.19 17.95 -5.43
N PHE A 88 -12.23 17.48 -4.63
CA PHE A 88 -10.80 17.64 -4.95
C PHE A 88 -10.43 16.93 -6.26
N TYR A 89 -10.92 15.71 -6.50
CA TYR A 89 -10.69 14.99 -7.75
C TYR A 89 -11.32 15.72 -8.95
N ARG A 90 -12.52 16.27 -8.79
CA ARG A 90 -13.19 17.06 -9.84
C ARG A 90 -12.44 18.35 -10.17
N ALA A 91 -11.87 19.01 -9.16
CA ALA A 91 -11.07 20.21 -9.33
C ALA A 91 -9.68 19.93 -9.92
N HIS A 92 -9.14 18.73 -9.70
CA HIS A 92 -7.80 18.32 -10.12
C HIS A 92 -7.84 16.97 -10.86
N PRO A 93 -8.38 16.91 -12.09
CA PRO A 93 -8.46 15.66 -12.83
C PRO A 93 -7.07 15.06 -13.13
N PRO A 94 -6.96 13.74 -13.31
CA PRO A 94 -5.69 13.09 -13.58
C PRO A 94 -5.10 13.58 -14.92
N PRO A 95 -3.77 13.77 -14.99
CA PRO A 95 -3.11 14.12 -16.24
C PRO A 95 -3.24 12.98 -17.26
N GLU A 96 -3.44 13.34 -18.52
CA GLU A 96 -3.37 12.45 -19.68
C GLU A 96 -1.99 11.75 -19.81
#